data_AF-A0A7W1CZ81-F1
#
_entry.id   AF-A0A7W1CZ81-F1
#
_cell.length_a   1.000
_cell.length_b   1.000
_cell.length_c   1.000
_cell.angle_alpha   90.00
_cell.angle_beta   90.00
_cell.angle_gamma   90.00
#
_symmetry.space_group_name_H-M   'P 1'
#
loop_
_entity.id
_entity.type
_entity.pdbx_description
1 polymer ?
#
loop_
_entity_poly.entity_id
_entity_poly.type
_entity_poly.pdbx_seq_one_letter_code
_entity_poly.pdbx_strand_id
1 'polypeptide(L)'
;MSRGRIIVVGLDGRPLDDETERSLRDADLVAGGRRHLEMLGVERGSAVVFEGDLSEALARIEGTEGSVVVLASGDPGFFGIVRLLGGRFGR
;
A
#
# COMPACT_ATOMS: atom_id res chain seq x y z
N MET A 1 14.85 15.96 2.29
CA MET A 1 14.24 14.72 1.77
C MET A 1 12.79 14.72 2.22
N SER A 2 11.87 15.18 1.39
CA SER A 2 10.44 15.01 1.68
C SER A 2 10.14 13.53 1.49
N ARG A 3 9.63 12.85 2.52
CA ARG A 3 9.10 11.49 2.32
C ARG A 3 7.92 11.57 1.36
N GLY A 4 7.80 10.57 0.50
CA GLY A 4 6.64 10.43 -0.36
C GLY A 4 5.36 10.14 0.44
N ARG A 5 4.21 10.37 -0.21
CA ARG A 5 2.88 10.19 0.39
C ARG A 5 2.55 8.70 0.47
N ILE A 6 2.08 8.24 1.63
CA ILE A 6 1.51 6.89 1.79
C ILE A 6 -0.02 7.01 1.74
N ILE A 7 -0.65 6.32 0.79
CA ILE A 7 -2.09 6.23 0.63
C ILE A 7 -2.50 4.81 1.01
N VAL A 8 -3.49 4.65 1.88
CA VAL A 8 -3.99 3.32 2.26
C VAL A 8 -5.35 3.12 1.64
N VAL A 9 -5.49 2.08 0.82
CA VAL A 9 -6.69 1.74 0.06
C VAL A 9 -7.31 0.49 0.64
N GLY A 10 -8.58 0.57 1.02
CA GLY A 10 -9.36 -0.58 1.45
C GLY A 10 -9.98 -1.32 0.28
N LEU A 11 -9.83 -2.65 0.23
CA LEU A 11 -10.41 -3.50 -0.80
C LEU A 11 -11.48 -4.41 -0.19
N ASP A 12 -12.75 -4.14 -0.51
CA ASP A 12 -13.92 -4.87 -0.02
C ASP A 12 -14.73 -5.56 -1.13
N GLY A 13 -14.19 -5.59 -2.35
CA GLY A 13 -14.82 -6.20 -3.52
C GLY A 13 -15.68 -5.26 -4.34
N ARG A 14 -15.86 -4.00 -3.92
CA ARG A 14 -16.46 -2.96 -4.77
C ARG A 14 -15.47 -2.48 -5.83
N PRO A 15 -15.97 -1.93 -6.96
CA PRO A 15 -15.13 -1.25 -7.93
C PRO A 15 -14.34 -0.10 -7.29
N LEU A 16 -13.13 0.14 -7.77
CA LEU A 16 -12.31 1.27 -7.35
C LEU A 16 -12.94 2.58 -7.87
N ASP A 17 -12.82 3.65 -7.09
CA ASP A 17 -13.13 4.99 -7.57
C ASP A 17 -11.97 5.58 -8.39
N ASP A 18 -12.28 6.62 -9.16
CA ASP A 18 -11.32 7.26 -10.08
C ASP A 18 -10.09 7.83 -9.34
N GLU A 19 -10.21 8.23 -8.08
CA GLU A 19 -9.08 8.74 -7.29
C GLU A 19 -8.13 7.61 -6.87
N THR A 20 -8.69 6.48 -6.46
CA THR A 20 -7.95 5.26 -6.12
C THR A 20 -7.26 4.68 -7.34
N GLU A 21 -7.95 4.61 -8.48
CA GLU A 21 -7.33 4.15 -9.73
C GLU A 21 -6.16 5.04 -10.16
N ARG A 22 -6.32 6.38 -10.09
CA ARG A 22 -5.23 7.31 -10.37
C ARG A 22 -4.07 7.12 -9.41
N SER A 23 -4.35 6.99 -8.11
CA SER A 23 -3.33 6.78 -7.10
C SER A 23 -2.54 5.48 -7.34
N LEU A 24 -3.20 4.41 -7.79
CA LEU A 24 -2.54 3.15 -8.15
C LEU A 24 -1.69 3.26 -9.41
N ARG A 25 -2.16 4.01 -10.42
CA ARG A 25 -1.41 4.24 -11.66
C ARG A 25 -0.16 5.08 -11.45
N ASP A 26 -0.23 6.07 -10.55
CA ASP A 26 0.85 7.01 -10.28
C ASP A 26 1.77 6.54 -9.12
N ALA A 27 1.47 5.38 -8.52
CA ALA A 27 2.24 4.84 -7.40
C ALA A 27 3.64 4.39 -7.85
N ASP A 28 4.66 4.84 -7.12
CA ASP A 28 6.03 4.36 -7.28
C ASP A 28 6.21 2.98 -6.63
N LEU A 29 5.39 2.68 -5.62
CA LEU A 29 5.32 1.38 -4.97
C LEU A 29 3.89 1.04 -4.54
N VAL A 30 3.46 -0.18 -4.81
CA VAL A 30 2.20 -0.74 -4.30
C VAL A 30 2.52 -1.91 -3.37
N ALA A 31 2.12 -1.80 -2.11
CA ALA A 31 2.36 -2.81 -1.09
C ALA A 31 1.04 -3.43 -0.62
N GLY A 32 0.98 -4.74 -0.44
CA GLY A 32 -0.26 -5.40 -0.01
C GLY A 32 -0.19 -6.91 0.01
N GLY A 33 -1.26 -7.56 0.45
CA GLY A 33 -1.34 -9.02 0.39
C GLY A 33 -1.31 -9.53 -1.06
N ARG A 34 -0.69 -10.70 -1.29
CA ARG A 34 -0.55 -11.33 -2.62
C ARG A 34 -1.85 -11.31 -3.44
N ARG A 35 -2.96 -11.74 -2.82
CA ARG A 35 -4.29 -11.76 -3.46
C ARG A 35 -4.74 -10.40 -4.01
N HIS A 36 -4.40 -9.30 -3.34
CA HIS A 36 -4.85 -7.96 -3.75
C HIS A 36 -4.01 -7.44 -4.90
N LEU A 37 -2.69 -7.67 -4.83
CA LEU A 37 -1.77 -7.32 -5.91
C LEU A 37 -2.11 -8.08 -7.19
N GLU A 38 -2.43 -9.38 -7.08
CA GLU A 38 -2.89 -10.20 -8.21
C GLU A 38 -4.23 -9.72 -8.77
N MET A 39 -5.21 -9.45 -7.90
CA MET A 39 -6.53 -8.95 -8.28
C MET A 39 -6.45 -7.62 -9.05
N LEU A 40 -5.52 -6.74 -8.68
CA LEU A 40 -5.32 -5.44 -9.33
C LEU A 40 -4.28 -5.47 -10.46
N GLY A 41 -3.70 -6.63 -10.77
CA GLY A 41 -2.72 -6.78 -11.85
C GLY A 41 -1.45 -5.95 -11.67
N VAL A 42 -1.02 -5.71 -10.43
CA VAL A 42 0.17 -4.89 -10.13
C VAL A 42 1.42 -5.60 -10.64
N GLU A 43 2.25 -4.89 -11.40
CA GLU A 43 3.51 -5.43 -11.91
C GLU A 43 4.49 -5.78 -10.78
N ARG A 44 5.22 -6.89 -10.93
CA ARG A 44 6.15 -7.37 -9.88
C ARG A 44 7.25 -6.37 -9.52
N GLY A 45 7.63 -5.49 -10.45
CA GLY A 45 8.68 -4.48 -10.23
C GLY A 45 8.24 -3.35 -9.29
N SER A 46 6.95 -3.05 -9.24
CA SER A 46 6.36 -2.02 -8.38
C SER A 46 5.56 -2.61 -7.21
N ALA A 47 5.55 -3.94 -7.05
CA ALA A 47 4.80 -4.64 -6.01
C ALA A 47 5.67 -5.09 -4.83
N VAL A 48 5.16 -4.91 -3.62
CA VAL A 48 5.72 -5.49 -2.39
C VAL A 48 4.65 -6.31 -1.67
N VAL A 49 4.92 -7.60 -1.51
CA VAL A 49 3.96 -8.53 -0.87
C VAL A 49 4.07 -8.43 0.65
N PHE A 50 2.93 -8.28 1.32
CA PHE A 50 2.80 -8.49 2.75
C PHE A 50 2.59 -9.99 3.03
N GLU A 51 3.68 -10.68 3.33
CA GLU A 51 3.67 -12.10 3.70
C GLU A 51 4.62 -12.35 4.87
N GLY A 52 4.13 -13.02 5.92
CA GLY A 52 4.93 -13.31 7.11
C GLY A 52 5.39 -12.04 7.84
N ASP A 53 6.71 -11.91 8.03
CA ASP A 53 7.33 -10.73 8.65
C ASP A 53 7.29 -9.53 7.69
N LEU A 54 6.71 -8.42 8.17
CA LEU A 54 6.57 -7.19 7.39
C LEU A 54 7.83 -6.31 7.35
N SER A 55 8.91 -6.69 8.04
CA SER A 55 10.10 -5.84 8.19
C SER A 55 10.72 -5.43 6.85
N GLU A 56 10.86 -6.36 5.90
CA GLU A 56 11.39 -6.05 4.55
C GLU A 56 10.43 -5.14 3.76
N ALA A 57 9.13 -5.41 3.87
CA ALA A 57 8.12 -4.60 3.19
C ALA A 57 8.10 -3.16 3.72
N LEU A 58 8.18 -2.99 5.05
CA LEU A 58 8.28 -1.69 5.69
C LEU A 58 9.58 -0.96 5.32
N ALA A 59 10.70 -1.68 5.21
CA ALA A 59 11.97 -1.09 4.77
C ALA A 59 11.90 -0.59 3.32
N ARG A 60 11.26 -1.33 2.41
CA ARG A 60 11.02 -0.86 1.03
C ARG A 60 10.11 0.37 0.99
N ILE A 61 9.02 0.37 1.78
CA ILE A 61 8.13 1.54 1.89
C ILE A 61 8.91 2.75 2.41
N GLU A 62 9.78 2.56 3.41
CA GLU A 62 10.62 3.62 3.97
C GLU A 62 11.63 4.19 2.98
N GLY A 63 12.24 3.34 2.15
CA GLY A 63 13.22 3.72 1.13
C GLY A 63 12.62 4.31 -0.14
N THR A 64 11.29 4.30 -0.29
CA THR A 64 10.62 4.88 -1.46
C THR A 64 10.46 6.38 -1.27
N GLU A 65 11.11 7.16 -2.12
CA GLU A 65 10.99 8.63 -2.10
C GLU A 65 9.66 9.12 -2.69
N GLY A 66 9.08 8.31 -3.59
CA GLY A 66 7.83 8.58 -4.28
C GLY A 66 6.58 8.12 -3.53
N SER A 67 5.44 8.15 -4.22
CA SER A 67 4.15 7.78 -3.63
C SER A 67 4.01 6.27 -3.44
N VAL A 68 3.47 5.88 -2.29
CA VAL A 68 3.24 4.48 -1.93
C VAL A 68 1.76 4.25 -1.73
N VAL A 69 1.20 3.24 -2.41
CA VAL A 69 -0.16 2.75 -2.15
C VAL A 69 -0.08 1.47 -1.33
N VAL A 70 -0.80 1.42 -0.22
CA VAL A 70 -0.91 0.23 0.63
C VAL A 70 -2.31 -0.35 0.54
N LEU A 71 -2.43 -1.59 0.07
CA LEU A 71 -3.69 -2.31 -0.10
C LEU A 71 -4.06 -3.05 1.20
N ALA A 72 -5.15 -2.63 1.83
CA ALA A 72 -5.76 -3.26 2.98
C ALA A 72 -6.95 -4.14 2.57
N SER A 73 -7.28 -5.14 3.38
CA SER A 73 -8.56 -5.84 3.22
C SER A 73 -9.63 -5.03 3.92
N GLY A 74 -10.80 -4.84 3.31
CA GLY A 74 -11.90 -4.11 3.91
C GLY A 74 -11.52 -2.67 4.33
N ASP A 75 -12.03 -2.21 5.47
CA ASP A 75 -11.74 -0.89 6.00
C ASP A 75 -10.32 -0.80 6.61
N PRO A 76 -9.42 0.07 6.10
CA PRO A 76 -8.04 0.15 6.58
C PRO A 76 -7.88 0.50 8.07
N GLY A 77 -8.83 1.23 8.64
CA GLY A 77 -8.82 1.62 10.06
C GLY A 77 -9.09 0.45 11.00
N PHE A 78 -9.79 -0.59 10.52
CA PHE A 78 -10.17 -1.76 11.33
C PHE A 78 -9.07 -2.84 11.39
N PHE A 79 -8.33 -3.05 10.31
CA PHE A 79 -7.37 -4.17 10.19
C PHE A 79 -5.93 -3.84 10.62
N GLY A 80 -5.72 -2.71 11.30
CA GLY A 80 -4.47 -2.40 12.00
C GLY A 80 -3.31 -1.88 11.13
N ILE A 81 -3.39 -1.98 9.80
CA ILE A 81 -2.33 -1.48 8.90
C ILE A 81 -2.12 0.02 9.03
N VAL A 82 -3.18 0.81 9.18
CA VAL A 82 -3.07 2.26 9.42
C VAL A 82 -2.37 2.56 10.73
N ARG A 83 -2.65 1.81 11.81
CA ARG A 83 -1.98 1.97 13.10
C ARG A 83 -0.48 1.61 12.99
N LEU A 84 -0.15 0.55 12.27
CA LEU A 84 1.24 0.13 12.03
C LEU A 84 2.02 1.21 11.26
N LEU A 85 1.47 1.66 10.12
CA LEU A 85 2.09 2.69 9.28
C LEU A 85 2.17 4.03 10.01
N GLY A 86 1.12 4.43 10.74
CA GLY A 86 1.11 5.64 11.55
C GLY A 86 2.16 5.62 12.66
N GLY A 87 2.31 4.49 13.37
CA GLY A 87 3.34 4.35 14.40
C GLY A 87 4.77 4.37 13.85
N ARG A 88 4.96 3.95 12.59
CA ARG A 88 6.29 3.83 11.97
C ARG A 88 6.70 5.04 11.12
N PHE A 89 5.73 5.70 10.51
CA PHE A 89 5.91 6.75 9.50
C PHE A 89 5.10 8.03 9.77
N GLY A 90 4.10 7.97 10.67
CA GLY A 90 3.32 9.14 11.06
C GLY A 90 4.21 10.17 11.77
N ARG A 91 4.01 11.43 11.42
CA ARG A 91 4.54 12.60 12.14
C ARG A 91 3.38 13.40 12.70
#